data_AF-A0A382DGD3-F1
#
_entry.id   AF-A0A382DGD3-F1
#
_cell.length_a   1.000
_cell.length_b   1.000
_cell.length_c   1.000
_cell.angle_alpha   90.00
_cell.angle_beta   90.00
_cell.angle_gamma   90.00
#
_symmetry.space_group_name_H-M   'P 1'
#
loop_
_entity.id
_entity.type
_entity.pdbx_description
1 polymer ?
#
loop_
_entity_poly.entity_id
_entity_poly.type
_entity_poly.pdbx_seq_one_letter_code
_entity_poly.pdbx_strand_id
1 'polypeptide(L)' 'MGRTILFLVFVAMSLTGGWLIWRRTGNYDIDFFTKILGWILLIPGLWGII' A
#
# COMPACT_ATOMS: atom_id res chain seq x y z
N MET A 1 1.37 -23.47 5.05
CA MET A 1 2.33 -22.61 4.33
C MET A 1 1.65 -21.56 3.45
N GLY A 2 0.70 -21.91 2.57
CA GLY A 2 0.04 -20.93 1.67
C GLY A 2 -0.62 -19.73 2.38
N ARG A 3 -1.31 -19.95 3.51
CA ARG A 3 -1.93 -18.87 4.30
C ARG A 3 -0.91 -17.88 4.87
N THR A 4 0.26 -18.37 5.29
CA THR A 4 1.35 -17.53 5.83
C THR A 4 1.95 -16.63 4.75
N ILE A 5 2.13 -17.17 3.53
CA ILE A 5 2.64 -16.39 2.39
C ILE A 5 1.64 -15.31 1.99
N LEU A 6 0.35 -15.66 1.88
CA LEU A 6 -0.72 -14.70 1.62
C LEU A 6 -0.77 -13.58 2.67
N PHE A 7 -0.67 -13.92 3.95
CA PHE A 7 -0.59 -12.94 5.02
C PHE A 7 0.60 -11.99 4.85
N LEU A 8 1.80 -12.52 4.57
CA LEU A 8 2.99 -11.70 4.33
C LEU A 8 2.85 -10.79 3.10
N VAL A 9 2.19 -11.26 2.04
CA VAL A 9 1.89 -10.44 0.85
C VAL A 9 0.98 -9.27 1.24
N PHE A 10 -0.10 -9.51 1.97
CA PHE A 10 -0.99 -8.44 2.40
C PHE A 10 -0.31 -7.44 3.34
N VAL A 11 0.53 -7.92 4.27
CA VAL A 11 1.36 -7.05 5.12
C VAL A 11 2.29 -6.18 4.29
N ALA A 12 2.99 -6.74 3.31
CA ALA A 12 3.87 -5.97 2.42
C ALA A 12 3.10 -4.95 1.58
N MET A 13 1.92 -5.31 1.06
CA MET A 13 1.03 -4.40 0.34
C MET A 13 0.56 -3.24 1.21
N SER A 14 0.18 -3.51 2.46
CA SER A 14 -0.24 -2.46 3.40
C SER A 14 0.91 -1.52 3.76
N LEU A 15 2.10 -2.05 4.01
CA LEU A 15 3.28 -1.22 4.34
C LEU A 15 3.71 -0.34 3.16
N THR A 16 3.78 -0.91 1.96
CA THR A 16 4.13 -0.17 0.75
C THR A 16 3.08 0.85 0.36
N GLY A 17 1.79 0.48 0.46
CA GLY A 17 0.67 1.39 0.22
C GLY A 17 0.64 2.57 1.18
N GLY A 18 0.81 2.31 2.48
CA GLY A 18 0.90 3.34 3.51
C GLY A 18 2.09 4.27 3.31
N TRP A 19 3.27 3.72 2.96
CA TRP A 19 4.45 4.51 2.66
C TRP A 19 4.25 5.43 1.45
N LEU A 20 3.63 4.95 0.38
CA LEU A 20 3.34 5.74 -0.82
C LEU A 20 2.37 6.90 -0.57
N ILE A 21 1.37 6.70 0.30
CA ILE A 21 0.44 7.77 0.73
C ILE A 21 1.17 8.84 1.54
N TRP A 22 2.08 8.42 2.42
CA TRP A 22 2.83 9.34 3.29
C TRP A 22 3.94 10.09 2.55
N ARG A 23 4.50 9.50 1.50
CA ARG A 23 5.61 10.08 0.74
C ARG A 23 5.21 11.42 0.12
N ARG A 24 6.06 12.42 0.34
CA ARG A 24 5.95 13.75 -0.25
C ARG A 24 7.21 14.04 -1.05
N THR A 25 7.04 14.36 -2.32
CA THR A 25 8.12 14.70 -3.25
C THR A 25 8.19 16.19 -3.57
N GLY A 26 7.15 16.95 -3.22
CA GLY A 26 7.07 18.40 -3.49
C GLY A 26 6.56 18.71 -4.90
N ASN A 27 6.45 17.71 -5.78
CA ASN A 27 5.76 17.82 -7.06
C ASN A 27 4.31 17.34 -6.89
N TYR A 28 3.37 18.21 -7.22
CA TYR A 28 1.93 17.95 -7.06
C TYR A 28 1.47 16.71 -7.85
N ASP A 29 1.89 16.57 -9.10
CA ASP A 29 1.45 15.48 -9.97
C ASP A 29 1.95 14.13 -9.45
N ILE A 30 3.24 14.08 -9.09
CA ILE A 30 3.86 12.87 -8.55
C ILE A 30 3.19 12.48 -7.23
N ASP A 31 2.99 13.44 -6.32
CA ASP A 31 2.32 13.20 -5.04
C ASP A 31 0.88 12.72 -5.21
N PHE A 32 0.17 13.21 -6.23
CA PHE A 32 -1.18 12.77 -6.55
C PHE A 32 -1.20 11.31 -7.02
N PHE A 33 -0.33 10.96 -7.97
CA PHE A 33 -0.22 9.57 -8.45
C PHE A 33 0.25 8.62 -7.35
N THR A 34 1.25 8.98 -6.54
CA THR A 34 1.74 8.11 -5.46
C THR A 34 0.67 7.87 -4.41
N LYS A 35 -0.16 8.87 -4.10
CA LYS A 35 -1.30 8.68 -3.19
C LYS A 35 -2.34 7.72 -3.75
N ILE A 36 -2.72 7.86 -5.02
CA ILE A 36 -3.67 6.95 -5.66
C ILE A 36 -3.14 5.51 -5.63
N LEU A 37 -1.89 5.31 -6.08
CA LEU A 37 -1.25 3.99 -6.05
C LEU A 37 -1.16 3.43 -4.63
N GLY A 38 -0.85 4.29 -3.66
CA GLY A 38 -0.77 3.90 -2.27
C GLY A 38 -2.12 3.43 -1.71
N TRP A 39 -3.22 4.11 -2.02
CA TRP A 39 -4.57 3.69 -1.62
C TRP A 39 -5.01 2.39 -2.32
N ILE A 40 -4.68 2.22 -3.60
CA ILE A 40 -4.95 0.98 -4.35
C ILE A 40 -4.24 -0.22 -3.73
N LEU A 41 -3.06 -0.03 -3.12
CA LEU A 41 -2.34 -1.11 -2.43
C LEU A 41 -2.82 -1.29 -0.98
N LEU A 42 -3.07 -0.19 -0.26
CA LEU A 42 -3.38 -0.20 1.16
C LEU A 42 -4.75 -0.82 1.46
N ILE A 43 -5.79 -0.45 0.70
CA ILE A 43 -7.17 -0.92 0.93
C ILE A 43 -7.29 -2.46 0.82
N PRO A 44 -6.89 -3.11 -0.29
CA PRO A 44 -6.94 -4.56 -0.39
C PRO A 44 -5.94 -5.24 0.55
N GLY A 45 -4.79 -4.61 0.84
CA GLY A 45 -3.84 -5.10 1.84
C GLY A 45 -4.47 -5.22 3.23
N LEU A 46 -5.15 -4.17 3.69
CA LEU A 46 -5.83 -4.17 4.98
C LEU A 46 -7.02 -5.15 5.00
N TRP A 47 -7.80 -5.23 3.92
CA TRP A 47 -8.89 -6.22 3.82
C TRP A 47 -8.34 -7.64 3.92
N GLY A 48 -7.23 -7.96 3.25
CA GLY A 48 -6.64 -9.30 3.29
C GLY A 48 -6.02 -9.71 4.64
N ILE A 49 -5.80 -8.75 5.55
CA ILE A 49 -5.27 -9.00 6.90
C ILE A 49 -6.38 -9.24 7.94
N ILE A 50 -7.52 -8.54 7.78
CA ILE A 50 -8.67 -8.59 8.71
C ILE A 50 -9.55 -9.81 8.40
#